data_AF-A0A1Y2ARS3-F1
#
_entry.id   AF-A0A1Y2ARS3-F1
#
_cell.length_a   1.000
_cell.length_b   1.000
_cell.length_c   1.000
_cell.angle_alpha   90.00
_cell.angle_beta   90.00
_cell.angle_gamma   90.00
#
_symmetry.space_group_name_H-M   'P 1'
#
loop_
_entity.id
_entity.type
_entity.pdbx_description
1 polymer ?
#
loop_
_entity_poly.entity_id
_entity_poly.type
_entity_poly.pdbx_seq_one_letter_code
_entity_poly.pdbx_strand_id
1 'polypeptide(L)'
;MPKEIKDIKKFLEIARRKDATLARIKKTTVKPSTTSASTKTKAASKPQTVTKFKVRCSKYLYTLKLTDADKAEKLKQSLPPGLQVEEISSKSAPKKK
;
A
#
# COMPACT_ATOMS: atom_id res chain seq x y z
N MET A 1 -4.40 -7.28 15.72
CA MET A 1 -4.42 -5.87 15.26
C MET A 1 -3.40 -5.67 14.13
N PRO A 2 -3.74 -4.94 13.06
CA PRO A 2 -2.79 -4.55 12.01
C PRO A 2 -1.67 -3.64 12.55
N LYS A 3 -0.52 -3.60 11.88
CA LYS A 3 0.61 -2.72 12.23
C LYS A 3 1.04 -1.90 11.02
N GLU A 4 1.24 -0.60 11.22
CA GLU A 4 1.83 0.27 10.20
C GLU A 4 3.35 0.29 10.30
N ILE A 5 4.02 0.30 9.15
CA ILE A 5 5.47 0.48 9.01
C ILE A 5 5.70 1.73 8.18
N LYS A 6 6.60 2.61 8.63
CA LYS A 6 6.98 3.83 7.91
C LYS A 6 8.23 3.62 7.04
N ASP A 7 9.18 2.83 7.52
CA ASP A 7 10.47 2.61 6.84
C ASP A 7 10.43 1.50 5.79
N ILE A 8 10.93 1.79 4.60
CA ILE A 8 10.97 0.85 3.47
C ILE A 8 11.90 -0.33 3.76
N LYS A 9 13.07 -0.09 4.37
CA LYS A 9 14.05 -1.15 4.69
C LYS A 9 13.45 -2.21 5.62
N LYS A 10 12.82 -1.75 6.70
CA LYS A 10 12.11 -2.63 7.67
C LYS A 10 10.97 -3.40 7.02
N PHE A 11 10.25 -2.77 6.07
CA PHE A 11 9.21 -3.46 5.31
C PHE A 11 9.77 -4.60 4.44
N LEU A 12 10.90 -4.38 3.75
CA LEU A 12 11.56 -5.41 2.93
C LEU A 12 12.19 -6.53 3.76
N GLU A 13 12.69 -6.23 4.96
CA GLU A 13 13.10 -7.26 5.92
C GLU A 13 11.92 -8.14 6.31
N ILE A 14 10.75 -7.54 6.59
CA ILE A 14 9.55 -8.29 6.97
C ILE A 14 9.03 -9.14 5.81
N ALA A 15 9.04 -8.61 4.58
CA ALA A 15 8.62 -9.36 3.40
C ALA A 15 9.49 -10.60 3.11
N ARG A 16 10.77 -10.58 3.52
CA ARG A 16 11.71 -11.70 3.37
C ARG A 16 11.65 -12.73 4.50
N ARG A 17 10.85 -12.51 5.54
CA ARG A 17 10.73 -13.47 6.64
C ARG A 17 9.98 -14.73 6.17
N LYS A 18 10.34 -15.87 6.77
CA LYS A 18 9.72 -17.17 6.48
C LYS A 18 8.22 -17.23 6.80
N ASP A 19 7.73 -16.37 7.69
CA ASP A 19 6.32 -16.32 8.08
C ASP A 19 5.48 -15.37 7.21
N ALA A 20 6.08 -14.66 6.25
CA ALA A 20 5.36 -13.86 5.28
C ALA A 20 4.74 -14.76 4.21
N THR A 21 3.41 -14.74 4.09
CA THR A 21 2.69 -15.65 3.20
C THR A 21 2.12 -14.95 1.96
N LEU A 22 1.64 -13.72 2.12
CA LEU A 22 0.91 -13.03 1.06
C LEU A 22 1.12 -11.52 1.14
N ALA A 23 1.42 -10.90 0.00
CA ALA A 23 1.47 -9.46 -0.17
C ALA A 23 0.27 -8.96 -0.98
N ARG A 24 -0.42 -7.94 -0.47
CA ARG A 24 -1.50 -7.24 -1.16
C ARG A 24 -1.10 -5.81 -1.47
N ILE A 25 -1.18 -5.43 -2.73
CA ILE A 25 -0.90 -4.07 -3.18
C ILE A 25 -2.23 -3.41 -3.49
N LYS A 26 -2.59 -2.38 -2.72
CA LYS A 26 -3.83 -1.60 -2.90
C LYS A 26 -3.45 -0.22 -3.41
N LYS A 27 -3.76 0.08 -4.66
CA LYS A 27 -3.71 1.44 -5.21
C LYS A 27 -5.01 2.16 -4.86
N THR A 28 -4.92 3.38 -4.33
CA THR A 28 -6.08 4.20 -3.97
C THR A 28 -5.86 5.61 -4.48
N THR A 29 -6.73 6.05 -5.37
CA THR A 29 -6.78 7.44 -5.81
C THR A 29 -7.53 8.24 -4.76
N VAL A 30 -6.83 9.08 -4.01
CA VAL A 30 -7.45 9.98 -3.04
C VAL A 30 -7.80 11.26 -3.78
N LYS A 31 -9.10 11.52 -3.97
CA LYS A 31 -9.55 12.85 -4.39
C LYS A 31 -9.34 13.79 -3.21
N PRO A 32 -8.78 14.99 -3.39
CA PRO A 32 -8.63 15.96 -2.31
C PRO A 32 -10.03 16.36 -1.82
N SER A 33 -10.48 15.75 -0.72
CA SER A 33 -11.77 16.04 -0.09
C SER A 33 -11.63 17.27 0.80
N THR A 34 -12.44 18.29 0.51
CA THR A 34 -12.63 19.50 1.30
C THR A 34 -13.31 19.21 2.64
N THR A 35 -12.55 18.76 3.65
CA THR A 35 -12.79 18.89 5.11
C THR A 35 -11.60 18.20 5.81
N SER A 36 -10.81 18.80 6.69
CA SER A 36 -11.14 19.79 7.72
C SER A 36 -9.94 20.71 7.99
N ALA A 37 -10.26 22.00 8.17
CA ALA A 37 -9.45 23.06 8.79
C ALA A 37 -8.07 23.42 8.16
N SER A 38 -8.07 24.61 7.54
CA SER A 38 -6.94 25.52 7.24
C SER A 38 -5.81 24.93 6.39
N THR A 39 -5.56 25.38 5.16
CA THR A 39 -5.25 26.76 4.80
C THR A 39 -5.52 26.94 3.30
N LYS A 40 -6.19 28.03 2.93
CA LYS A 40 -6.43 28.42 1.54
C LYS A 40 -5.09 28.67 0.83
N THR A 41 -4.68 27.76 -0.06
CA THR A 41 -3.94 28.14 -1.27
C THR A 41 -4.57 27.41 -2.45
N LYS A 42 -5.08 28.20 -3.40
CA LYS A 42 -5.66 27.73 -4.66
C LYS A 42 -4.53 27.21 -5.55
N ALA A 43 -4.35 25.91 -5.62
CA ALA A 43 -3.69 25.24 -6.73
C ALA A 43 -4.44 23.93 -6.98
N ALA A 44 -4.86 23.68 -8.23
CA ALA A 44 -5.57 22.48 -8.63
C ALA A 44 -4.76 21.23 -8.23
N SER A 45 -5.06 20.64 -7.07
CA SER A 45 -4.28 19.53 -6.54
C SER A 45 -4.59 18.28 -7.35
N LYS A 46 -3.64 17.92 -8.21
CA LYS A 46 -3.64 16.69 -9.01
C LYS A 46 -4.05 15.50 -8.10
N PRO A 47 -4.91 14.59 -8.57
CA PRO A 47 -5.35 13.45 -7.76
C PRO A 47 -4.14 12.68 -7.24
N GLN A 48 -4.01 12.58 -5.91
CA GLN A 48 -2.88 11.91 -5.30
C GLN A 48 -3.15 10.40 -5.25
N THR A 49 -2.28 9.62 -5.89
CA THR A 49 -2.36 8.16 -5.84
C THR A 49 -1.55 7.66 -4.67
N VAL A 50 -2.21 6.99 -3.73
CA VAL A 50 -1.58 6.35 -2.58
C VAL A 50 -1.56 4.85 -2.80
N THR A 51 -0.39 4.25 -2.72
CA THR A 51 -0.22 2.79 -2.78
C THR A 51 0.03 2.25 -1.38
N LYS A 52 -0.75 1.25 -0.96
CA LYS A 52 -0.56 0.53 0.31
C LYS A 52 -0.07 -0.88 0.03
N PHE A 53 1.12 -1.20 0.51
CA PHE A 53 1.68 -2.54 0.50
C PHE A 53 1.32 -3.22 1.81
N LYS A 54 0.62 -4.35 1.73
CA LYS A 54 0.10 -5.07 2.89
C LYS A 54 0.67 -6.49 2.91
N VAL A 55 1.60 -6.79 3.81
CA VAL A 55 2.17 -8.14 3.96
C VAL A 55 1.47 -8.86 5.10
N ARG A 56 0.94 -10.05 4.81
CA ARG A 56 0.39 -10.96 5.82
C ARG A 56 1.53 -11.82 6.37
N CYS A 57 1.72 -11.73 7.68
CA CYS A 57 2.56 -12.66 8.45
C CYS A 57 1.67 -13.51 9.38
N SER A 58 2.27 -14.42 10.14
CA SER A 58 1.54 -15.27 11.10
C SER A 58 0.71 -14.45 12.10
N LYS A 59 1.35 -13.48 12.77
CA LYS A 59 0.72 -12.71 13.86
C LYS A 59 0.05 -11.41 13.40
N TYR A 60 0.65 -10.73 12.44
CA TYR A 60 0.25 -9.37 12.07
C TYR A 60 0.10 -9.21 10.56
N LEU A 61 -0.79 -8.29 10.17
CA LEU A 61 -0.79 -7.70 8.85
C LEU A 61 -0.02 -6.39 8.94
N TYR A 62 1.06 -6.29 8.18
CA TYR A 62 1.93 -5.13 8.11
C TYR A 62 1.57 -4.28 6.91
N THR A 63 1.37 -2.97 7.11
CA THR A 63 1.07 -2.04 6.03
C THR A 63 2.13 -0.96 5.91
N LEU A 64 2.66 -0.77 4.70
CA LEU A 64 3.45 0.40 4.31
C LEU A 64 2.61 1.24 3.35
N LYS A 65 2.45 2.53 3.67
CA LYS A 65 1.75 3.51 2.83
C LYS A 65 2.81 4.33 2.07
N LEU A 66 2.66 4.43 0.76
CA LEU A 66 3.56 5.18 -0.10
C LEU A 66 2.77 6.09 -1.03
N THR A 67 3.18 7.36 -1.10
CA THR A 67 2.53 8.41 -1.92
C THR A 67 3.16 8.55 -3.30
N ASP A 68 4.43 8.19 -3.44
CA ASP A 68 5.17 8.31 -4.69
C ASP A 68 4.90 7.08 -5.58
N ALA A 69 4.37 7.30 -6.78
CA ALA A 69 4.04 6.23 -7.72
C ALA A 69 5.29 5.47 -8.20
N ASP A 70 6.36 6.19 -8.57
CA ASP A 70 7.58 5.58 -9.11
C ASP A 70 8.30 4.71 -8.07
N LYS A 71 8.33 5.16 -6.82
CA LYS A 71 8.89 4.36 -5.71
C LYS A 71 8.03 3.14 -5.44
N ALA A 72 6.71 3.23 -5.60
CA ALA A 72 5.82 2.09 -5.43
C ALA A 72 6.09 1.01 -6.49
N GLU A 73 6.32 1.38 -7.74
CA GLU A 73 6.64 0.40 -8.78
C GLU A 73 7.99 -0.27 -8.54
N LYS A 74 9.02 0.49 -8.14
CA LYS A 74 10.32 -0.08 -7.73
C LYS A 74 10.19 -1.01 -6.52
N LEU A 75 9.37 -0.63 -5.54
CA LEU A 75 9.15 -1.45 -4.35
C LEU A 75 8.42 -2.75 -4.69
N LYS A 76 7.46 -2.72 -5.62
CA LYS A 76 6.78 -3.92 -6.14
C LYS A 76 7.80 -4.90 -6.75
N GLN A 77 8.74 -4.40 -7.54
CA GLN A 77 9.80 -5.22 -8.15
C GLN A 77 10.79 -5.79 -7.12
N SER A 78 10.96 -5.10 -5.98
CA SER A 78 11.87 -5.50 -4.90
C SER A 78 11.28 -6.54 -3.95
N LEU A 79 10.00 -6.91 -4.12
CA LEU A 79 9.38 -7.95 -3.30
C LEU A 79 9.99 -9.32 -3.64
N PRO A 80 10.16 -10.20 -2.64
CA PRO A 80 10.73 -11.51 -2.88
C PRO A 80 9.84 -12.34 -3.82
N PRO A 81 10.39 -12.98 -4.86
CA PRO A 81 9.60 -13.67 -5.89
C PRO A 81 8.85 -14.90 -5.37
N GLY A 82 9.28 -15.48 -4.24
CA GLY A 82 8.55 -16.57 -3.56
C GLY A 82 7.31 -16.11 -2.77
N LEU A 83 7.07 -14.81 -2.65
CA LEU A 83 5.91 -14.26 -1.95
C LEU A 83 4.76 -14.05 -2.94
N GLN A 84 3.58 -14.58 -2.63
CA GLN A 84 2.39 -14.40 -3.46
C GLN A 84 1.92 -12.94 -3.43
N VAL A 85 1.92 -12.26 -4.58
CA VAL A 85 1.53 -10.85 -4.69
C VAL A 85 0.17 -10.72 -5.38
N GLU A 86 -0.82 -10.20 -4.65
CA GLU A 86 -2.15 -9.86 -5.16
C GLU A 86 -2.31 -8.35 -5.32
N GLU A 87 -2.62 -7.90 -6.53
CA GLU A 87 -3.01 -6.50 -6.77
C GLU A 87 -4.52 -6.31 -6.62
N ILE A 88 -4.91 -5.52 -5.62
CA ILE A 88 -6.33 -5.23 -5.34
C ILE A 88 -6.64 -3.84 -5.90
N SER A 89 -7.28 -3.79 -7.06
CA SER A 89 -7.96 -2.58 -7.51
C SER A 89 -9.24 -2.39 -6.69
N SER A 90 -9.63 -1.15 -6.37
CA SER A 90 -10.91 -0.89 -5.69
C SER A 90 -12.15 -1.09 -6.60
N LYS A 91 -11.99 -1.63 -7.82
CA LYS A 91 -13.07 -1.74 -8.82
C LYS A 91 -13.72 -3.12 -8.94
N SER A 92 -13.22 -4.17 -8.29
CA SER A 92 -13.83 -5.50 -8.38
C SER A 92 -14.27 -5.99 -7.01
N ALA A 93 -15.57 -5.84 -6.70
CA ALA A 93 -16.22 -6.72 -5.75
C ALA A 93 -16.12 -8.17 -6.27
N PRO A 94 -15.77 -9.16 -5.46
CA PRO A 94 -15.83 -10.55 -5.90
C PRO A 94 -17.30 -10.93 -6.07
N LYS A 95 -17.73 -11.20 -7.32
CA LYS A 95 -18.98 -11.93 -7.56
C LYS A 95 -18.81 -13.31 -6.90
N LYS A 96 -19.48 -13.53 -5.77
CA LYS A 96 -19.74 -14.88 -5.28
C LYS A 96 -20.50 -15.62 -6.39
N LYS A 97 -19.97 -16.75 -6.83
CA LYS A 97 -20.72 -17.76 -7.56
C LYS A 97 -21.04 -18.88 -6.57
#